data_AF-A0A816CU03-F1
#
_entry.id   AF-A0A816CU03-F1
#
_cell.length_a   1.000
_cell.length_b   1.000
_cell.length_c   1.000
_cell.angle_alpha   90.00
_cell.angle_beta   90.00
_cell.angle_gamma   90.00
#
_symmetry.space_group_name_H-M   'P 1'
#
loop_
_entity.id
_entity.type
_entity.pdbx_description
1 polymer ?
#
loop_
_entity_poly.entity_id
_entity_poly.type
_entity_poly.pdbx_seq_one_letter_code
_entity_poly.pdbx_strand_id
1 'polypeptide(L)'
;MASTASRLLNPRFLDANEEPNQVLLPIRGYAKEPLLSLEEAVKPVYELLDDLDTMVDTAMRNSKKSTNNLTTNESAAIHLYTMQWEDPSVSLYTLLNRTLRSERREPLRPWFRYLKLILTALYKLPSLKSTVWRGVHGNLSDEYDDDHIWWGFSSCTESLEIMEQFVGKSGVRTLFNIECINGKDIRAHSFYKKEHEILLLPGTYFRVISKWSPAKDLYIIHLRETPAPRPYLEPPFGSTTLNTPVSTPSPPTTDTSNIEDLQKSSTISMKP
;
A
#
# COMPACT_ATOMS: atom_id res chain seq x y z
N MET A 1 28.36 10.95 -32.57
CA MET A 1 27.36 11.71 -31.79
C MET A 1 26.26 10.76 -31.34
N ALA A 2 26.50 10.04 -30.24
CA ALA A 2 25.45 9.35 -29.54
C ALA A 2 25.00 10.29 -28.43
N SER A 3 23.81 10.86 -28.58
CA SER A 3 23.13 11.54 -27.48
C SER A 3 22.89 10.48 -26.41
N THR A 4 23.67 10.53 -25.33
CA THR A 4 23.37 9.81 -24.09
C THR A 4 22.13 10.46 -23.52
N ALA A 5 20.96 10.10 -24.04
CA ALA A 5 19.72 10.30 -23.35
C ALA A 5 19.89 9.53 -22.03
N SER A 6 20.13 10.27 -20.95
CA SER A 6 19.93 9.78 -19.60
C SER A 6 18.53 9.16 -19.60
N ARG A 7 18.49 7.84 -19.74
CA ARG A 7 17.25 7.08 -19.66
C ARG A 7 16.77 7.40 -18.26
N LEU A 8 15.67 8.14 -18.16
CA LEU A 8 15.00 8.50 -16.91
C LEU A 8 14.57 7.19 -16.23
N LEU A 9 15.54 6.48 -15.67
CA LEU A 9 15.34 5.44 -14.71
C LEU A 9 14.67 6.17 -13.56
N ASN A 10 13.42 5.81 -13.28
CA ASN A 10 12.73 6.28 -12.09
C ASN A 10 12.93 5.18 -11.03
N PRO A 11 13.90 5.33 -10.11
CA PRO A 11 14.22 4.32 -9.10
C PRO A 11 13.01 3.79 -8.34
N ARG A 12 11.96 4.60 -8.17
CA ARG A 12 10.71 4.18 -7.49
C ARG A 12 10.05 2.95 -8.09
N PHE A 13 10.22 2.66 -9.39
CA PHE A 13 9.67 1.46 -10.03
C PHE A 13 10.55 0.22 -9.86
N LEU A 14 11.79 0.40 -9.39
CA LEU A 14 12.87 -0.59 -9.46
C LEU A 14 13.46 -1.01 -8.10
N ASP A 15 12.98 -0.45 -7.00
CA ASP A 15 13.55 -0.64 -5.65
C ASP A 15 12.93 -1.81 -4.85
N ALA A 16 12.22 -2.73 -5.51
CA ALA A 16 11.56 -3.85 -4.80
C ALA A 16 12.54 -4.86 -4.18
N ASN A 17 13.79 -4.88 -4.65
CA ASN A 17 14.88 -5.67 -4.09
C ASN A 17 15.42 -5.11 -2.76
N GLU A 18 14.94 -3.94 -2.33
CA GLU A 18 15.30 -3.35 -1.03
C GLU A 18 14.33 -3.78 0.09
N GLU A 19 13.25 -4.49 -0.23
CA GLU A 19 12.29 -4.94 0.78
C GLU A 19 12.94 -5.97 1.72
N PRO A 20 12.80 -5.81 3.05
CA PRO A 20 13.40 -6.73 4.00
C PRO A 20 12.72 -8.10 3.94
N ASN A 21 13.52 -9.16 3.98
CA ASN A 21 13.01 -10.55 4.05
C ASN A 21 12.62 -10.95 5.48
N GLN A 22 11.94 -10.06 6.20
CA GLN A 22 11.38 -10.33 7.53
C GLN A 22 10.18 -9.45 7.85
N VAL A 23 9.32 -9.96 8.73
CA VAL A 23 8.16 -9.22 9.23
C VAL A 23 8.61 -8.20 10.29
N LEU A 24 8.50 -6.92 9.96
CA LEU A 24 8.79 -5.81 10.87
C LEU A 24 7.59 -5.45 11.77
N LEU A 25 7.83 -4.57 12.74
CA LEU A 25 6.76 -3.99 13.56
C LEU A 25 5.79 -3.15 12.71
N PRO A 26 4.48 -3.14 13.01
CA PRO A 26 3.51 -2.32 12.27
C PRO A 26 3.84 -0.81 12.24
N ILE A 27 3.51 -0.14 11.14
CA ILE A 27 3.57 1.32 11.00
C ILE A 27 2.37 1.93 11.74
N ARG A 28 2.64 2.58 12.88
CA ARG A 28 1.64 3.20 13.76
C ARG A 28 2.14 4.50 14.38
N GLY A 29 1.22 5.29 14.92
CA GLY A 29 1.46 6.57 15.59
C GLY A 29 1.16 7.76 14.68
N TYR A 30 1.44 7.66 13.38
CA TYR A 30 1.24 8.74 12.43
C TYR A 30 -0.24 9.14 12.27
N ALA A 31 -1.20 8.23 12.49
CA ALA A 31 -2.61 8.54 12.39
C ALA A 31 -3.08 9.56 13.45
N LYS A 32 -2.33 9.69 14.55
CA LYS A 32 -2.58 10.64 15.64
C LYS A 32 -2.09 12.06 15.33
N GLU A 33 -1.25 12.24 14.31
CA GLU A 33 -0.84 13.57 13.88
C GLU A 33 -2.06 14.34 13.35
N PRO A 34 -2.11 15.67 13.58
CA PRO A 34 -3.11 16.52 12.94
C PRO A 34 -2.95 16.47 11.42
N LEU A 35 -4.05 16.64 10.69
CA LEU A 35 -3.98 16.84 9.24
C LEU A 35 -3.51 18.28 8.99
N LEU A 36 -2.32 18.43 8.39
CA LEU A 36 -1.64 19.72 8.19
C LEU A 36 -1.54 20.09 6.70
N SER A 37 -1.12 21.31 6.39
CA SER A 37 -0.72 21.68 5.01
C SER A 37 0.55 20.93 4.60
N LEU A 38 0.85 20.91 3.30
CA LEU A 38 2.06 20.24 2.82
C LEU A 38 3.33 20.84 3.43
N GLU A 39 3.41 22.18 3.49
CA GLU A 39 4.54 22.92 4.05
C GLU A 39 4.77 22.54 5.52
N GLU A 40 3.71 22.52 6.33
CA GLU A 40 3.81 22.12 7.73
C GLU A 40 4.10 20.63 7.92
N ALA A 41 3.62 19.77 7.01
CA ALA A 41 3.78 18.33 7.09
C ALA A 41 5.20 17.87 6.78
N VAL A 42 5.94 18.58 5.92
CA VAL A 42 7.33 18.27 5.61
C VAL A 42 8.33 18.91 6.58
N LYS A 43 7.89 19.81 7.47
CA LYS A 43 8.78 20.53 8.39
C LYS A 43 9.81 19.67 9.11
N PRO A 44 9.43 18.51 9.69
CA PRO A 44 10.39 17.71 10.44
C PRO A 44 11.47 17.02 9.58
N VAL A 45 11.34 17.03 8.25
CA VAL A 45 12.26 16.38 7.31
C VAL A 45 13.02 17.36 6.42
N TYR A 46 12.91 18.68 6.65
CA TYR A 46 13.64 19.69 5.87
C TYR A 46 15.15 19.45 5.86
N GLU A 47 15.73 19.23 7.03
CA GLU A 47 17.19 19.02 7.17
C GLU A 47 17.66 17.67 6.58
N LEU A 48 16.75 16.82 6.12
CA LEU A 48 17.07 15.51 5.54
C LEU A 48 17.10 15.52 4.00
N LEU A 49 16.57 16.57 3.37
CA LEU A 49 16.36 16.65 1.93
C LEU A 49 16.78 18.01 1.39
N ASP A 50 17.69 18.00 0.42
CA ASP A 50 18.10 19.19 -0.30
C ASP A 50 16.94 19.75 -1.15
N ASP A 51 16.87 21.08 -1.26
CA ASP A 51 15.90 21.83 -2.07
C ASP A 51 14.41 21.49 -1.83
N LEU A 52 14.08 20.97 -0.65
CA LEU A 52 12.70 20.54 -0.34
C LEU A 52 11.68 21.67 -0.50
N ASP A 53 12.02 22.91 -0.13
CA ASP A 53 11.13 24.07 -0.28
C ASP A 53 10.71 24.31 -1.74
N THR A 54 11.68 24.26 -2.66
CA THR A 54 11.44 24.42 -4.10
C THR A 54 10.50 23.34 -4.64
N MET A 55 10.69 22.12 -4.16
CA MET A 55 9.91 20.97 -4.59
C MET A 55 8.48 21.02 -4.03
N VAL A 56 8.32 21.48 -2.80
CA VAL A 56 7.01 21.76 -2.19
C VAL A 56 6.26 22.85 -2.96
N ASP A 57 6.90 24.00 -3.26
CA ASP A 57 6.25 25.06 -4.06
C ASP A 57 5.83 24.55 -5.44
N THR A 58 6.69 23.76 -6.09
CA THR A 58 6.38 23.12 -7.38
C THR A 58 5.17 22.20 -7.27
N ALA A 59 5.13 21.33 -6.26
CA ALA A 59 4.02 20.41 -6.03
C ALA A 59 2.70 21.14 -5.74
N MET A 60 2.75 22.20 -4.94
CA MET A 60 1.59 23.03 -4.61
C MET A 60 1.03 23.76 -5.84
N ARG A 61 1.91 24.34 -6.68
CA ARG A 61 1.48 25.05 -7.91
C ARG A 61 0.82 24.12 -8.91
N ASN A 62 1.33 22.89 -9.06
CA ASN A 62 0.76 21.90 -9.98
C ASN A 62 -0.53 21.26 -9.46
N SER A 63 -0.84 21.41 -8.17
CA SER A 63 -2.00 20.79 -7.52
C SER A 63 -3.19 21.72 -7.30
N LYS A 64 -3.13 22.97 -7.79
CA LYS A 64 -4.20 23.99 -7.61
C LYS A 64 -5.57 23.59 -8.15
N LYS A 65 -5.62 22.68 -9.12
CA LYS A 65 -6.85 22.17 -9.75
C LYS A 65 -7.06 20.71 -9.35
N SER A 66 -7.06 20.43 -8.05
CA SER A 66 -7.20 19.07 -7.54
C SER A 66 -8.56 18.48 -7.90
N THR A 67 -8.57 17.19 -8.24
CA THR A 67 -9.76 16.38 -8.54
C THR A 67 -10.00 15.35 -7.43
N ASN A 68 -10.99 14.46 -7.61
CA ASN A 68 -11.20 13.30 -6.73
C ASN A 68 -11.48 13.64 -5.26
N ASN A 69 -12.08 14.80 -4.99
CA ASN A 69 -12.35 15.32 -3.65
C ASN A 69 -11.10 15.47 -2.76
N LEU A 70 -9.91 15.56 -3.37
CA LEU A 70 -8.69 15.91 -2.67
C LEU A 70 -8.57 17.42 -2.52
N THR A 71 -8.09 17.85 -1.36
CA THR A 71 -7.61 19.22 -1.18
C THR A 71 -6.34 19.45 -1.99
N THR A 72 -5.97 20.71 -2.20
CA THR A 72 -4.70 21.08 -2.85
C THR A 72 -3.50 20.45 -2.14
N ASN A 73 -3.46 20.49 -0.81
CA ASN A 73 -2.37 19.90 0.00
C ASN A 73 -2.28 18.38 -0.16
N GLU A 74 -3.42 17.70 -0.17
CA GLU A 74 -3.48 16.24 -0.35
C GLU A 74 -3.00 15.82 -1.75
N SER A 75 -3.45 16.52 -2.79
CA SER A 75 -2.97 16.29 -4.15
C SER A 75 -1.47 16.61 -4.28
N ALA A 76 -1.01 17.70 -3.65
CA ALA A 76 0.38 18.11 -3.68
C ALA A 76 1.31 17.12 -2.95
N ALA A 77 0.83 16.48 -1.88
CA ALA A 77 1.60 15.44 -1.20
C ALA A 77 1.89 14.25 -2.14
N ILE A 78 0.88 13.79 -2.90
CA ILE A 78 1.06 12.75 -3.91
C ILE A 78 1.99 13.23 -5.03
N HIS A 79 1.81 14.47 -5.49
CA HIS A 79 2.66 15.07 -6.52
C HIS A 79 4.13 15.09 -6.09
N LEU A 80 4.42 15.58 -4.89
CA LEU A 80 5.75 15.64 -4.31
C LEU A 80 6.40 14.26 -4.18
N TYR A 81 5.63 13.24 -3.78
CA TYR A 81 6.13 11.86 -3.71
C TYR A 81 6.64 11.38 -5.08
N THR A 82 5.95 11.72 -6.17
CA THR A 82 6.32 11.23 -7.51
C THR A 82 7.43 12.02 -8.20
N MET A 83 7.87 13.15 -7.63
CA MET A 83 8.92 13.97 -8.23
C MET A 83 10.29 13.27 -8.16
N GLN A 84 11.14 13.51 -9.16
CA GLN A 84 12.53 13.06 -9.18
C GLN A 84 13.44 14.27 -9.02
N TRP A 85 14.31 14.21 -8.03
CA TRP A 85 15.37 15.18 -7.79
C TRP A 85 16.54 14.85 -8.71
N GLU A 86 17.30 15.87 -9.11
CA GLU A 86 18.50 15.70 -9.91
C GLU A 86 19.67 15.20 -9.04
N ASP A 87 20.49 14.31 -9.60
CA ASP A 87 21.71 13.79 -8.97
C ASP A 87 22.67 14.96 -8.65
N PRO A 88 23.28 15.03 -7.45
CA PRO A 88 23.40 14.01 -6.40
C PRO A 88 22.28 13.97 -5.35
N SER A 89 21.22 14.76 -5.50
CA SER A 89 20.20 14.94 -4.47
C SER A 89 19.30 13.71 -4.35
N VAL A 90 19.00 13.30 -3.11
CA VAL A 90 18.09 12.18 -2.85
C VAL A 90 16.65 12.66 -2.92
N SER A 91 15.84 12.01 -3.76
CA SER A 91 14.40 12.30 -3.87
C SER A 91 13.63 11.91 -2.62
N LEU A 92 12.54 12.63 -2.33
CA LEU A 92 11.72 12.38 -1.15
C LEU A 92 11.23 10.93 -1.07
N TYR A 93 10.73 10.35 -2.18
CA TYR A 93 10.25 8.96 -2.18
C TYR A 93 11.37 7.97 -1.84
N THR A 94 12.59 8.20 -2.32
CA THR A 94 13.74 7.31 -2.09
C THR A 94 14.05 7.24 -0.61
N LEU A 95 14.16 8.40 0.04
CA LEU A 95 14.47 8.46 1.46
C LEU A 95 13.31 7.94 2.33
N LEU A 96 12.07 8.27 1.96
CA LEU A 96 10.88 7.79 2.67
C LEU A 96 10.76 6.26 2.59
N ASN A 97 10.86 5.67 1.39
CA ASN A 97 10.75 4.22 1.23
C ASN A 97 11.89 3.47 1.93
N ARG A 98 13.12 3.99 1.87
CA ARG A 98 14.23 3.46 2.68
C ARG A 98 13.91 3.48 4.18
N THR A 99 13.31 4.57 4.65
CA THR A 99 12.94 4.71 6.07
C THR A 99 11.81 3.76 6.46
N LEU A 100 10.82 3.57 5.58
CA LEU A 100 9.72 2.62 5.78
C LEU A 100 10.18 1.15 5.84
N ARG A 101 11.20 0.80 5.04
CA ARG A 101 11.84 -0.53 5.01
C ARG A 101 12.77 -0.80 6.19
N SER A 102 13.09 0.22 6.99
CA SER A 102 14.02 0.05 8.11
C SER A 102 13.41 -0.77 9.24
N GLU A 103 14.20 -1.71 9.78
CA GLU A 103 13.84 -2.45 10.98
C GLU A 103 13.63 -1.53 12.19
N ARG A 104 14.42 -0.46 12.26
CA ARG A 104 14.28 0.56 13.30
C ARG A 104 13.15 1.51 12.90
N ARG A 105 12.14 1.62 13.75
CA ARG A 105 10.99 2.53 13.52
C ARG A 105 11.21 3.96 14.00
N GLU A 106 12.21 4.18 14.86
CA GLU A 106 12.54 5.52 15.36
C GLU A 106 12.83 6.55 14.25
N PRO A 107 13.60 6.23 13.18
CA PRO A 107 13.82 7.15 12.06
C PRO A 107 12.56 7.51 11.26
N LEU A 108 11.45 6.76 11.41
CA LEU A 108 10.21 7.07 10.73
C LEU A 108 9.43 8.21 11.40
N ARG A 109 9.73 8.55 12.67
CA ARG A 109 8.97 9.57 13.42
C ARG A 109 8.92 10.94 12.74
N PRO A 110 10.02 11.50 12.19
CA PRO A 110 9.96 12.77 11.45
C PRO A 110 8.97 12.74 10.27
N TRP A 111 8.74 11.57 9.67
CA TRP A 111 7.84 11.41 8.53
C TRP A 111 6.37 11.35 8.90
N PHE A 112 6.00 11.25 10.19
CA PHE A 112 4.62 10.98 10.59
C PHE A 112 3.62 12.03 10.08
N ARG A 113 3.99 13.31 10.07
CA ARG A 113 3.13 14.38 9.56
C ARG A 113 2.92 14.27 8.06
N TYR A 114 3.98 13.98 7.30
CA TYR A 114 3.88 13.73 5.87
C TYR A 114 3.09 12.46 5.56
N LEU A 115 3.35 11.35 6.27
CA LEU A 115 2.60 10.10 6.17
C LEU A 115 1.12 10.30 6.44
N LYS A 116 0.77 11.07 7.49
CA LYS A 116 -0.62 11.45 7.79
C LYS A 116 -1.27 12.12 6.58
N LEU A 117 -0.61 13.10 5.96
CA LEU A 117 -1.15 13.84 4.82
C LEU A 117 -1.30 12.96 3.57
N ILE A 118 -0.22 12.30 3.13
CA ILE A 118 -0.24 11.49 1.90
C ILE A 118 -1.17 10.28 2.03
N LEU A 119 -1.21 9.60 3.18
CA LEU A 119 -2.11 8.46 3.36
C LEU A 119 -3.57 8.92 3.45
N THR A 120 -3.85 10.07 4.09
CA THR A 120 -5.21 10.65 4.03
C THR A 120 -5.66 10.88 2.59
N ALA A 121 -4.77 11.43 1.75
CA ALA A 121 -5.05 11.64 0.33
C ALA A 121 -5.32 10.32 -0.42
N LEU A 122 -4.43 9.34 -0.26
CA LEU A 122 -4.51 8.05 -0.95
C LEU A 122 -5.73 7.22 -0.52
N TYR A 123 -6.14 7.30 0.74
CA TYR A 123 -7.35 6.62 1.23
C TYR A 123 -8.65 7.24 0.70
N LYS A 124 -8.64 8.52 0.29
CA LYS A 124 -9.79 9.16 -0.38
C LYS A 124 -9.93 8.73 -1.85
N LEU A 125 -8.85 8.28 -2.47
CA LEU A 125 -8.88 7.75 -3.83
C LEU A 125 -9.56 6.36 -3.86
N PRO A 126 -10.35 6.06 -4.90
CA PRO A 126 -10.98 4.76 -5.05
C PRO A 126 -9.91 3.66 -5.11
N SER A 127 -10.20 2.50 -4.50
CA SER A 127 -9.36 1.32 -4.65
C SER A 127 -9.57 0.71 -6.04
N LEU A 128 -8.48 0.58 -6.79
CA LEU A 128 -8.40 -0.13 -8.05
C LEU A 128 -8.10 -1.60 -7.79
N LYS A 129 -8.95 -2.48 -8.33
CA LYS A 129 -8.69 -3.92 -8.41
C LYS A 129 -8.25 -4.25 -9.82
N SER A 130 -6.99 -4.61 -10.01
CA SER A 130 -6.41 -4.87 -11.33
C SER A 130 -5.12 -5.68 -11.23
N THR A 131 -4.59 -6.10 -12.37
CA THR A 131 -3.24 -6.64 -12.46
C THR A 131 -2.27 -5.52 -12.77
N VAL A 132 -1.30 -5.31 -11.89
CA VAL A 132 -0.25 -4.30 -12.04
C VAL A 132 1.13 -4.94 -12.08
N TRP A 133 2.08 -4.21 -12.67
CA TRP A 133 3.44 -4.65 -12.89
C TRP A 133 4.43 -3.78 -12.14
N ARG A 134 5.49 -4.42 -11.64
CA ARG A 134 6.68 -3.78 -11.06
C ARG A 134 7.93 -4.54 -11.50
N GLY A 135 9.02 -3.84 -11.76
CA GLY A 135 10.25 -4.46 -12.26
C GLY A 135 11.38 -4.26 -11.29
N VAL A 136 12.42 -5.10 -11.35
CA VAL A 136 13.70 -4.86 -10.69
C VAL A 136 14.82 -5.43 -11.56
N HIS A 137 16.02 -4.86 -11.41
CA HIS A 137 17.23 -5.48 -11.94
C HIS A 137 17.70 -6.58 -10.96
N GLY A 138 18.10 -7.73 -11.49
CA GLY A 138 18.48 -8.91 -10.70
C GLY A 138 17.41 -10.00 -10.65
N ASN A 139 17.79 -11.16 -10.11
CA ASN A 139 16.92 -12.31 -9.90
C ASN A 139 16.51 -12.35 -8.42
N LEU A 140 15.22 -12.21 -8.13
CA LEU A 140 14.69 -12.32 -6.76
C LEU A 140 13.94 -13.64 -6.52
N SER A 141 14.01 -14.61 -7.44
CA SER A 141 13.20 -15.83 -7.36
C SER A 141 13.39 -16.60 -6.07
N ASP A 142 14.61 -16.66 -5.54
CA ASP A 142 14.95 -17.41 -4.31
C ASP A 142 14.54 -16.65 -3.04
N GLU A 143 14.20 -15.37 -3.15
CA GLU A 143 13.72 -14.57 -2.02
C GLU A 143 12.22 -14.73 -1.80
N TYR A 144 11.47 -15.19 -2.81
CA TYR A 144 10.02 -15.31 -2.81
C TYR A 144 9.57 -16.78 -2.77
N ASP A 145 9.88 -17.48 -1.69
CA ASP A 145 9.35 -18.82 -1.39
C ASP A 145 8.10 -18.77 -0.50
N ASP A 146 7.97 -17.73 0.32
CA ASP A 146 6.87 -17.51 1.27
C ASP A 146 6.10 -16.23 0.97
N ASP A 147 5.06 -15.92 1.75
CA ASP A 147 4.30 -14.66 1.64
C ASP A 147 5.15 -13.44 2.07
N HIS A 148 4.98 -12.30 1.39
CA HIS A 148 5.78 -11.08 1.63
C HIS A 148 4.95 -9.90 2.09
N ILE A 149 5.59 -9.00 2.84
CA ILE A 149 5.08 -7.66 3.13
C ILE A 149 5.99 -6.66 2.45
N TRP A 150 5.42 -5.80 1.61
CA TRP A 150 6.15 -4.65 1.08
C TRP A 150 5.93 -3.45 1.98
N TRP A 151 7.01 -2.97 2.60
CA TRP A 151 6.99 -1.93 3.62
C TRP A 151 7.05 -0.54 3.02
N GLY A 152 7.70 -0.35 1.87
CA GLY A 152 7.67 0.92 1.13
C GLY A 152 6.35 1.14 0.38
N PHE A 153 6.13 2.37 -0.08
CA PHE A 153 5.16 2.60 -1.15
C PHE A 153 5.66 1.92 -2.43
N SER A 154 4.80 1.21 -3.14
CA SER A 154 5.19 0.47 -4.34
C SER A 154 4.58 1.10 -5.59
N SER A 155 5.43 1.76 -6.38
CA SER A 155 5.05 2.29 -7.70
C SER A 155 4.91 1.16 -8.72
N CYS A 156 3.71 1.00 -9.27
CA CYS A 156 3.38 -0.01 -10.25
C CYS A 156 2.71 0.64 -11.47
N THR A 157 2.53 -0.13 -12.54
CA THR A 157 1.81 0.31 -13.74
C THR A 157 0.99 -0.84 -14.30
N GLU A 158 -0.16 -0.54 -14.90
CA GLU A 158 -0.93 -1.53 -15.68
C GLU A 158 -0.33 -1.79 -17.06
N SER A 159 0.64 -0.96 -17.50
CA SER A 159 1.23 -1.04 -18.84
C SER A 159 2.57 -1.75 -18.85
N LEU A 160 2.62 -2.92 -19.49
CA LEU A 160 3.88 -3.63 -19.77
C LEU A 160 4.83 -2.80 -20.65
N GLU A 161 4.31 -1.97 -21.55
CA GLU A 161 5.14 -1.06 -22.37
C GLU A 161 5.90 -0.07 -21.49
N ILE A 162 5.21 0.53 -20.51
CA ILE A 162 5.85 1.44 -19.56
C ILE A 162 6.86 0.68 -18.69
N MET A 163 6.52 -0.54 -18.26
CA MET A 163 7.43 -1.38 -17.49
C MET A 163 8.72 -1.69 -18.25
N GLU A 164 8.61 -2.01 -19.54
CA GLU A 164 9.75 -2.25 -20.42
C GLU A 164 10.67 -1.03 -20.55
N GLN A 165 10.12 0.19 -20.50
CA GLN A 165 10.91 1.42 -20.48
C GLN A 165 11.76 1.53 -19.21
N PHE A 166 11.25 1.08 -18.06
CA PHE A 166 11.95 1.12 -16.77
C PHE A 166 12.97 -0.01 -16.58
N VAL A 167 12.57 -1.27 -16.74
CA VAL A 167 13.46 -2.42 -16.47
C VAL A 167 14.31 -2.83 -17.68
N GLY A 168 13.92 -2.42 -18.89
CA GLY A 168 14.60 -2.79 -20.12
C GLY A 168 14.32 -4.22 -20.64
N LYS A 169 14.96 -4.55 -21.77
CA LYS A 169 14.77 -5.82 -22.51
C LYS A 169 15.85 -6.86 -22.26
N SER A 170 16.93 -6.48 -21.60
CA SER A 170 18.16 -7.27 -21.48
C SER A 170 18.73 -7.18 -20.06
N GLY A 171 19.64 -8.10 -19.75
CA GLY A 171 20.18 -8.26 -18.40
C GLY A 171 19.23 -9.05 -17.49
N VAL A 172 19.80 -9.53 -16.38
CA VAL A 172 19.07 -10.25 -15.34
C VAL A 172 18.04 -9.32 -14.72
N ARG A 173 16.77 -9.71 -14.77
CA ARG A 173 15.66 -8.90 -14.26
C ARG A 173 14.50 -9.75 -13.77
N THR A 174 13.77 -9.19 -12.82
CA THR A 174 12.56 -9.80 -12.27
C THR A 174 11.38 -8.85 -12.51
N LEU A 175 10.27 -9.40 -13.00
CA LEU A 175 8.99 -8.73 -13.13
C LEU A 175 8.01 -9.31 -12.12
N PHE A 176 7.42 -8.45 -11.29
CA PHE A 176 6.29 -8.80 -10.46
C PHE A 176 5.00 -8.62 -11.24
N ASN A 177 4.24 -9.69 -11.40
CA ASN A 177 2.85 -9.69 -11.85
C ASN A 177 1.97 -9.68 -10.60
N ILE A 178 1.21 -8.61 -10.34
CA ILE A 178 0.55 -8.41 -9.05
C ILE A 178 -0.95 -8.27 -9.26
N GLU A 179 -1.74 -9.22 -8.76
CA GLU A 179 -3.18 -9.05 -8.59
C GLU A 179 -3.43 -8.15 -7.36
N CYS A 180 -3.63 -6.85 -7.57
CA CYS A 180 -3.88 -5.91 -6.48
C CYS A 180 -5.39 -5.69 -6.25
N ILE A 181 -5.75 -5.39 -5.00
CA ILE A 181 -7.14 -5.07 -4.59
C ILE A 181 -7.28 -3.65 -4.02
N ASN A 182 -6.18 -3.02 -3.60
CA ASN A 182 -6.16 -1.66 -3.05
C ASN A 182 -5.23 -0.71 -3.78
N GLY A 183 -4.94 -0.96 -5.06
CA GLY A 183 -4.13 -0.04 -5.87
C GLY A 183 -4.75 1.35 -5.94
N LYS A 184 -3.91 2.39 -5.88
CA LYS A 184 -4.34 3.78 -5.99
C LYS A 184 -3.86 4.37 -7.30
N ASP A 185 -4.80 4.64 -8.20
CA ASP A 185 -4.50 5.36 -9.43
C ASP A 185 -4.20 6.83 -9.10
N ILE A 186 -2.93 7.22 -9.25
CA ILE A 186 -2.45 8.56 -8.93
C ILE A 186 -2.13 9.39 -10.18
N ARG A 187 -2.55 8.95 -11.38
CA ARG A 187 -2.24 9.62 -12.65
C ARG A 187 -2.60 11.11 -12.68
N ALA A 188 -3.75 11.46 -12.10
CA ALA A 188 -4.21 12.85 -12.03
C ALA A 188 -3.37 13.74 -11.12
N HIS A 189 -2.66 13.14 -10.15
CA HIS A 189 -1.95 13.83 -9.08
C HIS A 189 -0.42 13.69 -9.18
N SER A 190 0.09 12.76 -9.98
CA SER A 190 1.53 12.53 -10.22
C SER A 190 2.17 13.65 -11.04
N PHE A 191 3.46 13.90 -10.78
CA PHE A 191 4.34 14.72 -11.61
C PHE A 191 4.54 14.09 -13.00
N TYR A 192 4.61 12.75 -13.07
CA TYR A 192 4.84 11.99 -14.30
C TYR A 192 3.56 11.32 -14.81
N LYS A 193 2.64 12.11 -15.35
CA LYS A 193 1.31 11.64 -15.79
C LYS A 193 1.31 10.51 -16.83
N LYS A 194 2.39 10.36 -17.60
CA LYS A 194 2.52 9.37 -18.68
C LYS A 194 2.90 7.98 -18.20
N GLU A 195 3.24 7.81 -16.92
CA GLU A 195 3.70 6.52 -16.37
C GLU A 195 2.56 5.59 -15.97
N HIS A 196 1.33 6.12 -15.97
CA HIS A 196 0.15 5.40 -15.55
C HIS A 196 0.33 4.75 -14.17
N GLU A 197 0.91 5.53 -13.24
CA GLU A 197 1.35 5.03 -11.95
C GLU A 197 0.16 4.63 -11.07
N ILE A 198 0.17 3.37 -10.65
CA ILE A 198 -0.69 2.80 -9.62
C ILE A 198 0.17 2.60 -8.38
N LEU A 199 -0.19 3.24 -7.28
CA LEU A 199 0.57 3.17 -6.03
C LEU A 199 -0.06 2.13 -5.09
N LEU A 200 0.75 1.18 -4.61
CA LEU A 200 0.39 0.29 -3.51
C LEU A 200 0.90 0.88 -2.19
N LEU A 201 0.14 0.70 -1.12
CA LEU A 201 0.42 1.34 0.17
C LEU A 201 1.52 0.59 0.96
N PRO A 202 2.21 1.26 1.90
CA PRO A 202 3.13 0.63 2.84
C PRO A 202 2.46 -0.49 3.64
N GLY A 203 3.19 -1.56 3.91
CA GLY A 203 2.70 -2.71 4.67
C GLY A 203 1.68 -3.57 3.91
N THR A 204 1.67 -3.52 2.57
CA THR A 204 0.81 -4.38 1.74
C THR A 204 1.29 -5.83 1.83
N TYR A 205 0.36 -6.75 2.06
CA TYR A 205 0.62 -8.19 2.19
C TYR A 205 0.33 -8.93 0.89
N PHE A 206 1.29 -9.72 0.43
CA PHE A 206 1.22 -10.47 -0.80
C PHE A 206 1.41 -11.96 -0.55
N ARG A 207 0.55 -12.76 -1.17
CA ARG A 207 0.80 -14.19 -1.33
C ARG A 207 1.62 -14.44 -2.58
N VAL A 208 2.64 -15.29 -2.47
CA VAL A 208 3.35 -15.79 -3.64
C VAL A 208 2.52 -16.90 -4.27
N ILE A 209 2.07 -16.67 -5.50
CA ILE A 209 1.21 -17.60 -6.24
C ILE A 209 2.04 -18.56 -7.08
N SER A 210 3.02 -18.04 -7.80
CA SER A 210 3.88 -18.83 -8.68
C SER A 210 5.12 -18.04 -9.09
N LYS A 211 6.18 -18.77 -9.44
CA LYS A 211 7.38 -18.23 -10.08
C LYS A 211 7.55 -18.85 -11.46
N TRP A 212 8.00 -18.06 -12.43
CA TRP A 212 8.20 -18.52 -13.80
C TRP A 212 9.40 -17.83 -14.43
N SER A 213 10.27 -18.59 -15.12
CA SER A 213 11.36 -18.04 -15.94
C SER A 213 11.09 -18.33 -17.41
N PRO A 214 10.41 -17.42 -18.14
CA PRO A 214 10.01 -17.65 -19.53
C PRO A 214 11.16 -17.57 -20.54
N ALA A 215 12.24 -16.89 -20.18
CA ALA A 215 13.40 -16.67 -21.04
C ALA A 215 14.65 -16.53 -20.18
N LYS A 216 15.81 -16.69 -20.82
CA LYS A 216 17.09 -16.44 -20.16
C LYS A 216 17.11 -15.03 -19.56
N ASP A 217 17.56 -14.94 -18.31
CA ASP A 217 17.74 -13.68 -17.57
C ASP A 217 16.41 -12.92 -17.28
N LEU A 218 15.25 -13.54 -17.51
CA LEU A 218 13.94 -13.00 -17.17
C LEU A 218 13.23 -13.92 -16.18
N TYR A 219 12.85 -13.33 -15.05
CA TYR A 219 12.10 -13.99 -13.98
C TYR A 219 10.78 -13.26 -13.77
N ILE A 220 9.70 -14.00 -13.55
CA ILE A 220 8.38 -13.48 -13.26
C ILE A 220 7.92 -14.08 -11.93
N ILE A 221 7.56 -13.21 -10.99
CA ILE A 221 6.99 -13.58 -9.70
C ILE A 221 5.54 -13.11 -9.69
N HIS A 222 4.62 -14.06 -9.55
CA HIS A 222 3.20 -13.76 -9.47
C HIS A 222 2.81 -13.60 -8.00
N LEU A 223 2.34 -12.41 -7.65
CA LEU A 223 1.84 -12.04 -6.34
C LEU A 223 0.34 -11.77 -6.38
N ARG A 224 -0.35 -12.09 -5.28
CA ARG A 224 -1.73 -11.68 -5.04
C ARG A 224 -1.81 -10.88 -3.75
N GLU A 225 -2.28 -9.64 -3.83
CA GLU A 225 -2.62 -8.87 -2.65
C GLU A 225 -3.77 -9.56 -1.91
N THR A 226 -3.61 -9.80 -0.61
CA THR A 226 -4.67 -10.33 0.23
C THR A 226 -4.74 -9.57 1.54
N PRO A 227 -5.90 -9.54 2.22
CA PRO A 227 -5.98 -8.98 3.57
C PRO A 227 -4.96 -9.66 4.48
N ALA A 228 -4.10 -8.85 5.08
CA ALA A 228 -3.11 -9.34 6.03
C ALA A 228 -3.81 -9.98 7.25
N PRO A 229 -3.22 -11.01 7.88
CA PRO A 229 -3.76 -11.61 9.11
C PRO A 229 -3.91 -10.58 10.26
N ARG A 230 -3.10 -9.51 10.24
CA ARG A 230 -3.15 -8.37 11.15
C ARG A 230 -2.82 -7.08 10.39
N PRO A 231 -3.33 -5.91 10.82
CA PRO A 231 -3.02 -4.65 10.16
C PRO A 231 -1.57 -4.22 10.43
N TYR A 232 -0.77 -4.16 9.35
CA TYR A 232 0.61 -3.66 9.36
C TYR A 232 0.73 -2.15 9.14
N LEU A 233 -0.33 -1.53 8.61
CA LEU A 233 -0.49 -0.08 8.49
C LEU A 233 -1.82 0.29 9.14
N GLU A 234 -1.81 1.17 10.16
CA GLU A 234 -3.06 1.72 10.70
C GLU A 234 -3.73 2.66 9.68
N PRO A 235 -5.05 2.84 9.64
CA PRO A 235 -5.67 3.86 8.78
C PRO A 235 -5.34 5.29 9.23
N PRO A 236 -5.29 6.28 8.32
CA PRO A 236 -4.92 7.66 8.65
C PRO A 236 -6.05 8.42 9.36
N PHE A 237 -7.30 7.98 9.26
CA PHE A 237 -8.41 8.53 10.01
C PHE A 237 -8.34 7.90 11.39
N GLY A 238 -7.91 8.67 12.40
CA GLY A 238 -7.73 8.16 13.76
C GLY A 238 -8.93 7.31 14.17
N SER A 239 -8.69 6.28 14.96
CA SER A 239 -9.74 5.40 15.47
C SER A 239 -10.77 6.23 16.24
N THR A 240 -11.78 6.70 15.53
CA THR A 240 -13.05 7.05 16.14
C THR A 240 -13.53 5.70 16.63
N THR A 241 -13.54 5.49 17.94
CA THR A 241 -14.06 4.27 18.54
C THR A 241 -15.43 3.99 17.92
N LEU A 242 -15.48 3.03 17.00
CA LEU A 242 -16.72 2.37 16.66
C LEU A 242 -17.13 1.68 17.96
N ASN A 243 -17.97 2.35 18.74
CA ASN A 243 -18.79 1.70 19.75
C ASN A 243 -19.71 0.75 18.98
N THR A 244 -19.20 -0.43 18.63
CA THR A 244 -20.04 -1.58 18.34
C THR A 244 -20.86 -1.84 19.61
N PRO A 245 -22.20 -1.78 19.56
CA PRO A 245 -23.00 -2.27 20.65
C PRO A 245 -22.64 -3.74 20.83
N VAL A 246 -22.23 -4.11 22.05
CA VAL A 246 -22.13 -5.52 22.42
C VAL A 246 -23.54 -6.08 22.35
N SER A 247 -23.85 -6.80 21.27
CA SER A 247 -25.04 -7.63 21.17
C SER A 247 -24.94 -8.68 22.28
N THR A 248 -25.71 -8.50 23.33
CA THR A 248 -25.92 -9.53 24.35
C THR A 248 -26.62 -10.72 23.68
N PRO A 249 -26.15 -11.96 23.88
CA PRO A 249 -26.85 -13.12 23.36
C PRO A 249 -28.18 -13.27 24.09
N SER A 250 -29.26 -13.38 23.31
CA SER A 250 -30.60 -13.67 23.81
C SER A 250 -30.62 -15.07 24.47
N PRO A 251 -31.35 -15.26 25.59
CA PRO A 251 -31.46 -16.57 26.22
C PRO A 251 -32.25 -17.55 25.32
N PRO A 252 -31.97 -18.86 25.41
CA PRO A 252 -32.64 -19.86 24.59
C PRO A 252 -34.12 -19.96 24.96
N THR A 253 -34.99 -19.80 23.98
CA THR A 253 -36.43 -20.10 24.07
C THR A 253 -36.61 -21.60 24.26
N THR A 254 -37.22 -21.98 25.38
CA THR A 254 -37.63 -23.36 25.66
C THR A 254 -38.93 -23.64 24.90
N ASP A 255 -38.82 -24.46 23.85
CA ASP A 255 -39.97 -24.94 23.08
C ASP A 255 -40.70 -25.99 23.93
N THR A 256 -41.85 -25.62 24.50
CA THR A 256 -42.73 -26.51 25.27
C THR A 256 -43.89 -26.94 24.39
N SER A 257 -43.60 -27.80 23.42
CA SER A 257 -44.62 -28.46 22.61
C SER A 257 -44.24 -29.93 22.42
N ASN A 258 -44.55 -30.76 23.42
CA ASN A 258 -44.85 -32.20 23.31
C ASN A 258 -44.66 -32.92 24.66
N ILE A 259 -45.62 -32.83 25.57
CA ILE A 259 -46.00 -33.95 26.46
C ILE A 259 -47.51 -33.80 26.79
N GLU A 260 -48.38 -34.17 25.86
CA GLU A 260 -49.81 -34.45 26.16
C GLU A 260 -50.21 -35.90 25.85
N ASP A 261 -49.27 -36.78 25.51
CA ASP A 261 -49.55 -38.17 25.11
C ASP A 261 -49.22 -39.22 26.20
N LEU A 262 -49.67 -39.02 27.43
CA LEU A 262 -49.61 -40.07 28.46
C LEU A 262 -50.74 -39.94 29.50
N GLN A 263 -51.99 -39.98 29.08
CA GLN A 263 -53.12 -40.33 29.96
C GLN A 263 -54.38 -40.68 29.16
N LYS A 264 -54.43 -41.89 28.57
CA LYS A 264 -55.69 -42.59 28.19
C LYS A 264 -55.44 -44.05 27.74
N SER A 265 -55.36 -44.95 28.72
CA SER A 265 -55.65 -46.40 28.65
C SER A 265 -55.07 -47.03 29.92
N SER A 266 -55.76 -47.77 30.78
CA SER A 266 -57.07 -48.40 30.73
C SER A 266 -57.49 -48.74 32.16
N THR A 267 -58.76 -48.51 32.49
CA THR A 267 -59.45 -49.13 33.63
C THR A 267 -60.30 -50.27 33.08
N ILE A 268 -60.29 -51.45 33.73
CA ILE A 268 -61.22 -52.61 33.74
C ILE A 268 -60.36 -53.78 34.29
N SER A 269 -60.69 -54.62 35.28
CA SER A 269 -61.92 -54.95 36.02
C SER A 269 -61.54 -55.59 37.38
N MET A 270 -62.37 -55.39 38.41
CA MET A 270 -62.38 -56.17 39.65
C MET A 270 -62.98 -57.57 39.42
N LYS A 271 -62.57 -58.56 40.24
CA LYS A 271 -63.46 -59.42 41.05
C LYS A 271 -62.69 -60.47 41.90
N PRO A 272 -63.38 -61.08 42.87
CA PRO A 272 -63.34 -60.79 44.31
C PRO A 272 -62.19 -61.48 45.08
#